data_AF-A0A9W4UW85-F1
#
_entry.id   AF-A0A9W4UW85-F1
#
_cell.length_a   1.000
_cell.length_b   1.000
_cell.length_c   1.000
_cell.angle_alpha   90.00
_cell.angle_beta   90.00
_cell.angle_gamma   90.00
#
_symmetry.space_group_name_H-M   'P 1'
#
loop_
_entity.id
_entity.type
_entity.pdbx_description
1 polymer ?
#
loop_
_entity_poly.entity_id
_entity_poly.type
_entity_poly.pdbx_seq_one_letter_code
_entity_poly.pdbx_strand_id
1 'polypeptide(L)' 'MGITTKEVNGREYVYHWRVENGRKRERYCGPARDGGSRRSALMMELEMLESRQTDLSERIGRVRASLGMLAG' A
#
# COMPACT_ATOMS: atom_id res chain seq x y z
N MET A 1 -5.16 -1.43 0.99
CA MET A 1 -4.54 -0.60 -0.07
C MET A 1 -4.62 -1.40 -1.35
N GLY A 2 -4.28 -0.80 -2.48
CA GLY A 2 -4.34 -1.48 -3.76
C GLY A 2 -4.38 -0.50 -4.92
N ILE A 3 -4.51 -1.06 -6.11
CA ILE A 3 -4.66 -0.31 -7.35
C ILE A 3 -6.11 -0.43 -7.82
N THR A 4 -6.68 0.65 -8.32
CA THR A 4 -8.03 0.68 -8.89
C THR A 4 -8.03 1.54 -10.15
N THR A 5 -8.92 1.20 -11.09
CA THR A 5 -9.18 2.01 -12.28
C THR A 5 -10.55 2.65 -12.14
N LYS A 6 -10.68 3.91 -12.57
CA LYS A 6 -11.96 4.62 -12.61
C LYS A 6 -12.20 5.21 -13.98
N GLU A 7 -13.43 5.10 -14.47
CA GLU A 7 -13.87 5.78 -15.67
C GLU A 7 -14.40 7.18 -15.33
N VAL A 8 -13.93 8.19 -16.06
CA VAL A 8 -14.43 9.57 -16.00
C VAL A 8 -14.59 10.07 -17.43
N ASN A 9 -15.81 10.40 -17.84
CA ASN A 9 -16.15 10.87 -19.19
C ASN A 9 -15.63 9.93 -20.31
N GLY A 10 -15.82 8.62 -20.16
CA GLY A 10 -15.39 7.62 -21.14
C GLY A 10 -13.88 7.39 -21.21
N ARG A 11 -13.11 7.89 -20.23
CA ARG A 11 -11.66 7.68 -20.12
C ARG A 11 -11.34 6.99 -18.80
N GLU A 12 -10.48 5.99 -18.86
CA GLU A 12 -10.03 5.26 -17.69
C GLU A 12 -8.74 5.83 -17.09
N TYR A 13 -8.68 5.84 -15.76
CA TYR A 13 -7.62 6.44 -14.97
C TYR A 13 -7.20 5.51 -13.84
N VAL A 14 -5.90 5.36 -13.63
CA VAL A 14 -5.32 4.52 -12.57
C VAL A 14 -5.16 5.34 -11.31
N TYR A 15 -5.55 4.72 -10.20
CA TYR A 15 -5.36 5.25 -8.86
C TYR A 15 -4.73 4.18 -7.97
N HIS A 16 -3.81 4.59 -7.12
CA HIS A 16 -3.41 3.81 -5.96
C HIS A 16 -4.23 4.28 -4.75
N TRP A 17 -4.79 3.36 -3.97
CA TRP A 17 -5.62 3.67 -2.82
C TRP A 17 -5.09 3.00 -1.55
N ARG A 18 -5.29 3.66 -0.41
CA ARG A 18 -4.96 3.14 0.92
C ARG A 18 -5.98 3.58 1.96
N VAL A 19 -5.99 2.93 3.11
CA VAL A 19 -6.79 3.38 4.25
C VAL A 19 -5.85 4.10 5.21
N GLU A 20 -6.15 5.35 5.52
CA GLU A 20 -5.47 6.16 6.52
C GLU A 20 -6.50 6.67 7.53
N ASN A 21 -6.26 6.43 8.83
CA ASN A 21 -7.14 6.88 9.91
C ASN A 21 -8.61 6.48 9.68
N GLY A 22 -8.84 5.24 9.23
CA GLY A 22 -10.17 4.70 8.93
C GLY A 22 -10.82 5.23 7.65
N ARG A 23 -10.14 6.08 6.87
CA ARG A 23 -10.67 6.67 5.63
C ARG A 23 -9.90 6.19 4.42
N LYS A 24 -10.62 5.87 3.34
CA LYS A 24 -9.99 5.58 2.04
C LYS A 24 -9.40 6.87 1.47
N ARG A 25 -8.11 6.82 1.12
CA ARG A 25 -7.38 7.84 0.39
C ARG A 25 -6.98 7.28 -0.95
N GLU A 26 -7.06 8.10 -1.98
CA GLU A 26 -6.74 7.73 -3.35
C GLU A 26 -5.75 8.75 -3.90
N ARG A 27 -4.77 8.25 -4.65
CA ARG A 27 -3.77 9.03 -5.35
C ARG A 27 -3.85 8.71 -6.82
N TYR A 28 -4.00 9.74 -7.64
CA TYR A 28 -4.02 9.62 -9.09
C TYR A 28 -2.63 9.24 -9.62
N CYS A 29 -2.58 8.23 -10.49
CA CYS A 29 -1.33 7.72 -11.08
C CYS A 29 -1.22 8.01 -12.58
N GLY A 30 -2.30 8.41 -13.25
CA GLY A 30 -2.31 8.73 -14.68
C GLY A 30 -3.40 7.97 -15.47
N PRO A 31 -3.48 8.15 -16.80
CA PRO A 31 -4.42 7.45 -17.67
C PRO A 31 -4.15 5.94 -17.74
N ALA A 32 -5.18 5.09 -17.75
CA ALA A 32 -5.02 3.62 -17.80
C ALA A 32 -4.39 3.10 -19.08
N ARG A 33 -4.54 3.83 -20.19
CA ARG A 33 -3.89 3.53 -21.47
C ARG A 33 -2.38 3.74 -21.48
N ASP A 34 -1.84 4.45 -20.48
CA ASP A 34 -0.41 4.67 -20.34
C ASP A 34 0.21 3.63 -19.39
N GLY A 35 1.13 2.81 -19.91
CA GLY A 35 1.84 1.82 -19.12
C GLY A 35 2.65 2.43 -17.96
N GLY A 36 3.11 3.69 -18.11
CA GLY A 36 3.78 4.44 -17.05
C GLY A 36 2.90 4.67 -15.83
N SER A 37 1.60 4.88 -16.05
CA SER A 37 0.62 5.10 -14.99
C SER A 37 0.44 3.85 -14.12
N ARG A 38 0.39 2.67 -14.73
CA ARG A 38 0.30 1.39 -14.00
C ARG A 38 1.60 1.05 -13.28
N ARG A 39 2.76 1.33 -13.91
CA ARG A 39 4.07 1.20 -13.25
C ARG A 39 4.17 2.09 -12.02
N SER A 40 3.74 3.35 -12.12
CA SER A 40 3.72 4.30 -11.00
C SER A 40 2.85 3.79 -9.84
N ALA A 41 1.65 3.29 -10.13
CA ALA A 41 0.76 2.71 -9.12
C ALA A 41 1.38 1.47 -8.44
N LEU A 42 2.06 0.61 -9.20
CA LEU A 42 2.76 -0.58 -8.67
C LEU A 42 3.97 -0.20 -7.80
N MET A 43 4.73 0.83 -8.19
CA MET A 43 5.84 1.33 -7.37
C MET A 43 5.35 1.86 -6.01
N MET A 44 4.21 2.58 -6.00
CA MET A 44 3.61 3.04 -4.74
C MET A 44 3.11 1.88 -3.88
N GLU A 45 2.50 0.86 -4.48
CA GLU A 45 2.06 -0.34 -3.76
C GLU A 45 3.26 -1.08 -3.15
N LEU A 46 4.35 -1.23 -3.90
CA LEU A 46 5.58 -1.88 -3.44
C LEU A 46 6.19 -1.15 -2.24
N GLU A 47 6.41 0.16 -2.35
CA GLU A 47 6.97 0.98 -1.27
C GLU A 47 6.15 0.84 0.03
N MET A 48 4.82 0.81 -0.09
CA MET A 48 3.94 0.62 1.06
C MET A 48 4.00 -0.79 1.65
N LEU A 49 4.11 -1.82 0.81
CA LEU A 49 4.27 -3.20 1.28
C LEU A 49 5.60 -3.38 2.01
N GLU A 50 6.68 -2.80 1.50
CA GLU A 50 8.01 -2.85 2.13
C GLU A 50 8.04 -2.13 3.49
N SER A 51 7.42 -0.95 3.57
CA SER A 51 7.25 -0.24 4.84
C SER A 51 6.45 -1.08 5.84
N ARG A 52 5.34 -1.69 5.41
CA ARG A 52 4.51 -2.53 6.28
C ARG A 52 5.22 -3.81 6.71
N GLN A 53 6.05 -4.40 5.85
CA GLN A 53 6.88 -5.55 6.19
C GLN A 53 7.86 -5.21 7.31
N THR A 54 8.52 -4.05 7.21
CA THR A 54 9.44 -3.55 8.26
C THR A 54 8.70 -3.39 9.58
N ASP A 55 7.59 -2.65 9.61
CA ASP A 55 6.79 -2.42 10.81
C ASP A 55 6.32 -3.72 11.48
N LEU A 56 5.83 -4.67 10.67
CA LEU A 56 5.39 -5.97 11.17
C LEU A 56 6.55 -6.79 11.72
N SER A 57 7.70 -6.78 11.04
CA SER A 57 8.90 -7.51 11.47
C SER A 57 9.39 -7.00 12.82
N GLU A 58 9.42 -5.70 13.02
CA GLU A 58 9.78 -5.11 14.31
C GLU A 58 8.79 -5.46 15.42
N ARG A 59 7.48 -5.40 15.13
CA ARG A 59 6.43 -5.76 16.10
C ARG A 59 6.55 -7.23 16.51
N ILE A 60 6.78 -8.12 15.54
CA ILE A 60 7.02 -9.54 15.79
C ILE A 60 8.26 -9.72 16.68
N GLY A 61 9.35 -9.00 16.38
CA GLY A 61 10.56 -9.03 17.19
C GLY A 61 10.32 -8.64 18.65
N ARG A 62 9.59 -7.54 18.88
CA ARG A 62 9.22 -7.08 20.23
C ARG A 62 8.38 -8.12 20.98
N VAL A 63 7.37 -8.70 20.33
CA VAL A 63 6.52 -9.75 20.92
C VAL A 63 7.34 -10.99 21.28
N ARG A 64 8.23 -11.45 20.38
CA ARG A 64 9.11 -12.59 20.64
C ARG A 64 10.03 -12.35 21.84
N ALA A 65 10.62 -11.16 21.95
CA ALA A 65 11.45 -10.80 23.09
C ALA A 65 10.65 -10.81 24.40
N SER A 66 9.44 -10.24 24.41
CA SER A 66 8.56 -10.28 25.58
C SER A 66 8.17 -11.71 25.99
N LEU A 67 7.87 -12.59 25.03
CA LEU A 67 7.58 -13.99 25.32
C LEU A 67 8.79 -14.73 25.91
N GLY A 68 9.99 -14.46 25.39
CA GLY A 68 11.23 -15.03 25.93
C GLY A 68 11.49 -14.63 27.39
N MET A 69 11.21 -13.38 27.75
CA MET A 69 11.36 -12.89 29.14
C MET A 69 10.32 -13.48 30.10
N LEU A 70 9.13 -13.86 29.63
CA LEU A 70 8.09 -14.46 30.47
C LEU A 70 8.25 -15.99 30.64
N ALA A 71 9.08 -16.62 29.81
CA ALA A 71 9.31 -18.06 29.82
C ALA A 71 10.55 -18.49 30.62
N GLY A 72 11.38 -17.54 31.06
CA GLY A 72 12.55 -17.75 31.93
C GLY A 72 12.29 -17.25 33.34
#